data_AF-A0A366U6Z8-F1
#
_entry.id   AF-A0A366U6Z8-F1
#
_cell.length_a   1.000
_cell.length_b   1.000
_cell.length_c   1.000
_cell.angle_alpha   90.00
_cell.angle_beta   90.00
_cell.angle_gamma   90.00
#
_symmetry.space_group_name_H-M   'P 1'
#
loop_
_entity.id
_entity.type
_entity.pdbx_description
1 polymer ?
#
loop_
_entity_poly.entity_id
_entity_poly.type
_entity_poly.pdbx_seq_one_letter_code
_entity_poly.pdbx_strand_id
1 'polypeptide(L)' 'MAKRLIFSLIATVIYLVVSNIGNLFFGISRTFSWTTTLWEALFFFIFIFLVQQFRKK' A
#
# COMPACT_ATOMS: atom_id res chain seq x y z
N MET A 1 -4.48 -6.08 18.43
CA MET A 1 -3.61 -5.03 17.84
C MET A 1 -2.55 -5.61 16.91
N ALA A 2 -1.61 -6.44 17.41
CA ALA A 2 -0.49 -6.96 16.62
C ALA A 2 -0.89 -7.71 15.33
N LYS A 3 -1.89 -8.61 15.38
CA LYS A 3 -2.38 -9.30 14.17
C LYS A 3 -2.90 -8.35 13.09
N ARG A 4 -3.66 -7.32 13.48
CA ARG A 4 -4.21 -6.30 12.54
C ARG A 4 -3.09 -5.46 11.93
N LEU A 5 -2.07 -5.13 12.72
CA LEU A 5 -0.87 -4.43 12.25
C LEU A 5 -0.13 -5.27 11.19
N ILE A 6 0.11 -6.56 11.48
CA ILE A 6 0.78 -7.49 10.56
C ILE A 6 -0.02 -7.63 9.26
N PHE A 7 -1.34 -7.82 9.33
CA PHE A 7 -2.17 -7.88 8.12
C PHE A 7 -2.14 -6.59 7.30
N SER A 8 -2.13 -5.42 7.96
CA SER A 8 -2.05 -4.12 7.27
C SER A 8 -0.69 -3.92 6.60
N LEU A 9 0.39 -4.36 7.25
CA LEU A 9 1.75 -4.35 6.68
C LEU A 9 1.83 -5.26 5.46
N ILE A 10 1.32 -6.49 5.55
CA ILE A 10 1.30 -7.43 4.41
C ILE A 10 0.52 -6.84 3.24
N ALA A 11 -0.66 -6.27 3.48
CA ALA A 11 -1.46 -5.62 2.43
C ALA A 11 -0.70 -4.46 1.75
N THR A 12 0.07 -3.70 2.52
CA THR A 12 0.86 -2.58 1.99
C THR A 12 2.05 -3.05 1.18
N VAL A 13 2.73 -4.12 1.60
CA VAL A 13 3.81 -4.73 0.82
C VAL A 13 3.27 -5.26 -0.51
N ILE A 14 2.11 -5.93 -0.49
CA ILE A 14 1.45 -6.40 -1.72
C ILE A 14 1.10 -5.21 -2.63
N TYR A 15 0.55 -4.13 -2.08
CA TYR A 15 0.25 -2.91 -2.85
C TYR A 15 1.51 -2.33 -3.50
N LEU A 16 2.62 -2.21 -2.77
CA LEU A 16 3.88 -1.74 -3.31
C LEU A 16 4.36 -2.62 -4.47
N VAL A 17 4.34 -3.94 -4.30
CA VAL A 17 4.76 -4.88 -5.36
C VAL A 17 3.88 -4.72 -6.60
N VAL A 18 2.55 -4.73 -6.45
CA VAL A 18 1.61 -4.60 -7.57
C VAL A 18 1.73 -3.24 -8.27
N SER A 19 1.89 -2.15 -7.51
CA SER A 19 2.05 -0.80 -8.07
C SER A 19 3.34 -0.69 -8.90
N ASN A 20 4.46 -1.18 -8.37
CA ASN A 20 5.73 -1.17 -9.08
C ASN A 20 5.71 -2.07 -10.32
N ILE A 21 5.13 -3.28 -10.22
CA ILE A 21 4.94 -4.19 -11.35
C ILE A 21 4.04 -3.53 -12.41
N GLY A 22 2.88 -2.99 -12.02
CA GLY A 22 1.98 -2.30 -12.94
C GLY A 22 2.67 -1.14 -13.65
N ASN A 23 3.46 -0.36 -12.92
CA ASN A 23 4.23 0.72 -13.52
C ASN A 23 5.30 0.21 -14.51
N LEU A 24 5.99 -0.90 -14.21
CA LEU A 24 6.97 -1.52 -15.10
C LEU A 24 6.34 -2.07 -16.39
N PHE A 25 5.18 -2.73 -16.30
CA PHE A 25 4.53 -3.37 -17.45
C PHE A 25 3.76 -2.38 -18.33
N PHE A 26 3.09 -1.39 -17.72
CA PHE A 26 2.21 -0.47 -18.44
C PHE A 26 2.83 0.90 -18.70
N GLY A 27 4.01 1.20 -18.15
CA GLY A 27 4.73 2.46 -18.39
C GLY A 27 3.90 3.70 -18.04
N ILE A 28 3.00 3.58 -17.05
CA ILE A 28 1.95 4.57 -16.75
C ILE A 28 2.54 5.93 -16.36
N SER A 29 3.73 5.98 -15.77
CA SER A 29 4.39 7.22 -15.40
C SER A 29 5.67 7.46 -16.21
N ARG A 30 5.67 8.50 -17.06
CA ARG A 30 6.89 9.03 -17.72
C ARG A 30 7.90 9.58 -16.71
N THR A 31 7.43 10.02 -15.54
CA THR A 31 8.22 10.50 -14.41
C THR A 31 7.90 9.65 -13.19
N PHE A 32 8.36 8.41 -13.19
CA PHE A 32 8.27 7.55 -12.03
C PHE A 32 9.07 8.15 -10.87
N SER A 33 8.38 8.58 -9.81
CA SER A 33 9.02 9.11 -8.60
C SER A 33 8.83 8.12 -7.46
N TRP A 34 9.93 7.59 -6.93
CA TRP A 34 9.91 6.72 -5.76
C TRP A 34 9.28 7.41 -4.54
N THR A 35 9.43 8.72 -4.43
CA THR A 35 8.87 9.50 -3.33
C THR A 35 7.34 9.50 -3.36
N THR A 36 6.70 9.65 -4.52
CA THR A 36 5.23 9.61 -4.62
C THR A 36 4.70 8.22 -4.29
N THR A 37 5.34 7.17 -4.82
CA THR A 37 4.97 5.77 -4.52
C THR A 37 5.07 5.44 -3.04
N LEU A 38 6.08 5.97 -2.34
CA LEU A 38 6.23 5.79 -0.89
C LEU A 38 5.14 6.54 -0.10
N TRP A 39 4.78 7.75 -0.51
CA TRP A 39 3.67 8.48 0.10
C TRP A 39 2.35 7.75 -0.10
N GLU A 40 2.06 7.27 -1.31
CA GLU A 40 0.87 6.49 -1.61
C GLU A 40 0.80 5.20 -0.77
N ALA A 41 1.92 4.47 -0.65
CA ALA A 41 1.99 3.28 0.19
C ALA A 41 1.74 3.59 1.68
N LEU A 42 2.24 4.72 2.18
CA LEU A 42 2.02 5.15 3.54
C LEU A 42 0.56 5.54 3.80
N PHE A 43 -0.07 6.27 2.87
CA PHE A 43 -1.51 6.57 2.95
C PHE A 43 -2.35 5.30 2.88
N PHE A 44 -2.02 4.38 1.98
CA PHE A 44 -2.70 3.10 1.85
C PHE A 44 -2.59 2.25 3.12
N PHE A 45 -1.40 2.20 3.74
CA PHE A 45 -1.18 1.50 5.01
C PHE A 45 -2.08 2.04 6.12
N ILE A 46 -2.09 3.38 6.30
CA ILE A 46 -2.92 4.03 7.32
C ILE A 46 -4.39 3.72 7.07
N PHE A 47 -4.84 3.81 5.83
CA PHE A 47 -6.23 3.50 5.45
C PHE A 47 -6.61 2.07 5.81
N ILE A 48 -5.85 1.06 5.36
CA ILE A 48 -6.13 -0.35 5.64
C ILE A 48 -6.06 -0.65 7.13
N PHE A 49 -5.09 -0.04 7.84
CA PHE A 49 -4.97 -0.20 9.28
C PHE A 49 -6.21 0.32 10.00
N LEU A 50 -6.68 1.53 9.68
CA LEU A 50 -7.89 2.09 10.27
C LEU A 50 -9.13 1.25 9.93
N VAL A 51 -9.29 0.83 8.67
CA VAL A 51 -10.39 -0.05 8.25
C VAL A 51 -10.41 -1.33 9.09
N GLN A 52 -9.26 -1.98 9.28
CA GLN A 52 -9.19 -3.19 10.12
C GLN A 52 -9.45 -2.93 11.60
N GLN A 53 -9.21 -1.72 12.11
CA GLN A 53 -9.55 -1.35 13.48
C GLN A 53 -11.05 -1.13 13.67
N PHE A 54 -11.70 -0.46 12.72
CA PHE A 54 -13.13 -0.13 12.79
C PHE A 54 -14.06 -1.22 12.25
N ARG A 55 -13.54 -2.23 11.56
CA ARG A 55 -14.32 -3.40 11.15
C ARG A 55 -14.78 -4.15 12.39
N LYS A 56 -16.07 -4.01 12.71
CA LYS A 56 -16.74 -4.86 13.71
C LYS A 56 -16.64 -6.31 13.26
N LYS A 57 -16.35 -7.20 14.21
CA LYS A 57 -16.17 -8.63 13.96
C LYS A 57 -17.46 -9.26 13.47
#